data_AF-C4JH28-F1
#
_entry.id   AF-C4JH28-F1
#
_cell.length_a   1.000
_cell.length_b   1.000
_cell.length_c   1.000
_cell.angle_alpha   90.00
_cell.angle_beta   90.00
_cell.angle_gamma   90.00
#
_symmetry.space_group_name_H-M   'P 1'
#
loop_
_entity.id
_entity.type
_entity.pdbx_description
1 polymer ?
#
loop_
_entity_poly.entity_id
_entity_poly.type
_entity_poly.pdbx_seq_one_letter_code
_entity_poly.pdbx_strand_id
1 'polypeptide(L)'
;MSCKSIWRTLHWSAKRRPVPVKAPYRCFSCSIQAQANKPRQDEQTTHFGFETIPESAKESRVGAVFSSVASSYDTMNDLMSLGIHRLWKDHFVRSLNPGSRYAREQGKQEKGWNILDIAGGTGDIAFRMLDHATNINNDPYTRVTVADINPDMLAEGKKRSLDTPYYNTDRLSFMEANAESMPSIPDNSVDLYTGCVWDSEFHEQADRVGGKLFVC
;
A
#
# COMPACT_ATOMS: atom_id res chain seq x y z
N MET A 1 27.99 15.25 44.03
CA MET A 1 28.13 13.96 44.74
C MET A 1 27.90 12.83 43.75
N SER A 2 28.87 11.92 43.68
CA SER A 2 29.01 10.82 42.74
C SER A 2 28.14 9.62 43.15
N CYS A 3 27.53 8.93 42.19
CA CYS A 3 27.53 7.46 42.23
C CYS A 3 27.24 6.87 40.85
N LYS A 4 28.26 6.23 40.28
CA LYS A 4 28.24 5.46 39.04
C LYS A 4 27.75 4.05 39.35
N SER A 5 26.75 3.55 38.62
CA SER A 5 26.30 2.15 38.71
C SER A 5 27.04 1.30 37.67
N ILE A 6 27.74 0.30 38.19
CA ILE A 6 28.59 -0.67 37.50
C ILE A 6 27.72 -1.86 37.07
N TRP A 7 27.60 -2.14 35.78
CA TRP A 7 27.06 -3.40 35.29
C TRP A 7 28.19 -4.30 34.80
N ARG A 8 28.31 -5.44 35.49
CA ARG A 8 29.32 -6.48 35.30
C ARG A 8 29.03 -7.31 34.04
N THR A 9 30.04 -7.46 33.20
CA THR A 9 30.10 -8.42 32.09
C THR A 9 30.30 -9.84 32.61
N LEU A 10 29.40 -10.75 32.24
CA LEU A 10 29.53 -12.19 32.46
C LEU A 10 30.11 -12.84 31.20
N HIS A 11 31.40 -13.18 31.25
CA HIS A 11 32.05 -14.04 30.27
C HIS A 11 31.71 -15.50 30.56
N TRP A 12 31.06 -16.18 29.61
CA TRP A 12 30.91 -17.63 29.66
C TRP A 12 31.84 -18.27 28.62
N SER A 13 32.88 -18.93 29.12
CA SER A 13 33.87 -19.66 28.32
C SER A 13 33.49 -21.14 28.29
N ALA A 14 33.05 -21.62 27.13
CA ALA A 14 32.80 -23.04 26.90
C ALA A 14 33.92 -23.64 26.01
N LYS A 15 34.89 -24.30 26.63
CA LYS A 15 35.91 -25.11 25.95
C LYS A 15 35.25 -26.39 25.40
N ARG A 16 35.15 -26.52 24.08
CA ARG A 16 34.84 -27.81 23.43
C ARG A 16 36.14 -28.53 23.05
N ARG A 17 36.33 -29.75 23.57
CA ARG A 17 37.42 -30.67 23.17
C ARG A 17 36.95 -31.51 21.98
N PRO A 18 37.76 -31.74 20.94
CA PRO A 18 37.44 -32.70 19.88
C PRO A 18 37.90 -34.11 20.28
N VAL A 19 37.05 -35.12 20.02
CA VAL A 19 37.39 -36.55 20.11
C VAL A 19 37.60 -37.07 18.68
N PRO A 20 38.74 -37.70 18.35
CA PRO A 20 38.93 -38.33 17.04
C PRO A 20 38.47 -39.79 17.09
N VAL A 21 37.73 -40.24 16.07
CA VAL A 21 37.55 -41.67 15.80
C VAL A 21 38.12 -41.98 14.42
N LYS A 22 39.13 -42.86 14.40
CA LYS A 22 39.79 -43.39 13.20
C LYS A 22 39.05 -44.62 12.66
N ALA A 23 39.16 -44.81 11.35
CA ALA A 23 38.51 -45.76 10.43
C ALA A 23 38.69 -47.27 10.78
N PRO A 24 38.09 -48.24 10.03
CA PRO A 24 38.57 -48.59 8.68
C PRO A 24 37.52 -48.98 7.63
N TYR A 25 37.84 -48.56 6.40
CA TYR A 25 37.68 -49.21 5.09
C TYR A 25 37.00 -50.59 5.04
N ARG A 26 35.95 -50.70 4.21
CA ARG A 26 35.61 -51.93 3.49
C ARG A 26 35.32 -51.60 2.03
N CYS A 27 36.27 -51.95 1.18
CA CYS A 27 36.13 -52.03 -0.26
C CYS A 27 35.69 -53.45 -0.61
N PHE A 28 34.65 -53.61 -1.43
CA PHE A 28 34.45 -54.80 -2.24
C PHE A 28 33.69 -54.45 -3.54
N SER A 29 34.36 -54.77 -4.65
CA SER A 29 33.89 -55.10 -6.00
C SER A 29 33.24 -54.04 -6.91
N CYS A 30 34.03 -53.65 -7.92
CA CYS A 30 33.69 -53.59 -9.36
C CYS A 30 32.54 -54.56 -9.72
N SER A 31 31.54 -54.27 -10.56
CA SER A 31 31.53 -53.53 -11.82
C SER A 31 30.07 -53.46 -12.30
N ILE A 32 29.68 -52.38 -12.98
CA ILE A 32 28.85 -52.30 -14.19
C ILE A 32 28.83 -50.81 -14.56
N GLN A 33 29.57 -50.45 -15.61
CA GLN A 33 29.42 -49.16 -16.29
C GLN A 33 28.19 -49.25 -17.19
N ALA A 34 27.20 -48.40 -16.94
CA ALA A 34 26.18 -48.06 -17.92
C ALA A 34 25.90 -46.56 -17.85
N GLN A 35 26.55 -45.85 -18.79
CA GLN A 35 26.14 -44.61 -19.46
C GLN A 35 25.84 -43.36 -18.62
N ALA A 36 26.75 -42.39 -18.81
CA ALA A 36 26.59 -40.99 -18.47
C ALA A 36 25.31 -40.40 -19.07
N ASN A 37 24.53 -39.71 -18.22
CA ASN A 37 23.65 -38.63 -18.67
C ASN A 37 23.79 -37.45 -17.70
N LYS A 38 24.00 -36.26 -18.25
CA LYS A 38 24.31 -34.98 -17.59
C LYS A 38 23.39 -34.67 -16.39
N PRO A 39 23.89 -33.94 -15.36
CA PRO A 39 23.02 -33.45 -14.30
C PRO A 39 22.04 -32.44 -14.92
N ARG A 40 20.74 -32.68 -14.72
CA ARG A 40 19.75 -31.61 -14.91
C ARG A 40 19.94 -30.64 -13.75
N GLN A 41 19.90 -29.35 -14.08
CA GLN A 41 20.15 -28.22 -13.21
C GLN A 41 19.60 -28.43 -11.79
N ASP A 42 20.44 -28.14 -10.80
CA ASP A 42 20.01 -27.94 -9.41
C ASP A 42 18.76 -27.04 -9.43
N GLU A 43 17.61 -27.60 -9.10
CA GLU A 43 16.44 -26.82 -8.73
C GLU A 43 16.84 -26.09 -7.45
N GLN A 44 17.26 -24.82 -7.58
CA GLN A 44 17.54 -23.98 -6.42
C GLN A 44 16.24 -23.84 -5.63
N THR A 45 16.17 -24.53 -4.51
CA THR A 45 15.06 -24.45 -3.56
C THR A 45 15.39 -23.43 -2.50
N THR A 46 14.44 -22.54 -2.20
CA THR A 46 14.56 -21.47 -1.21
C THR A 46 13.50 -21.66 -0.12
N HIS A 47 13.80 -21.23 1.10
CA HIS A 47 12.86 -21.35 2.21
C HIS A 47 11.89 -20.16 2.26
N PHE A 48 10.60 -20.45 2.46
CA PHE A 48 9.54 -19.49 2.71
C PHE A 48 8.74 -19.92 3.94
N GLY A 49 8.93 -19.24 5.07
CA GLY A 49 8.34 -19.69 6.35
C GLY A 49 8.91 -21.03 6.80
N PHE A 50 8.03 -22.03 7.00
CA PHE A 50 8.39 -23.41 7.39
C PHE A 50 8.47 -24.39 6.20
N GLU A 51 8.26 -23.93 4.97
CA GLU A 51 8.28 -24.76 3.76
C GLU A 51 9.48 -24.45 2.85
N THR A 52 10.01 -25.48 2.20
CA THR A 52 11.02 -25.36 1.14
C THR A 52 10.33 -25.39 -0.21
N ILE A 53 10.50 -24.33 -1.00
CA ILE A 53 9.86 -24.18 -2.30
C ILE A 53 10.88 -23.92 -3.41
N PRO A 54 10.59 -24.24 -4.68
CA PRO A 54 11.43 -23.86 -5.81
C PRO A 54 11.56 -22.33 -5.90
N GLU A 55 12.74 -21.80 -6.20
CA GLU A 55 12.96 -20.34 -6.33
C GLU A 55 12.01 -19.67 -7.33
N SER A 56 11.70 -20.36 -8.44
CA SER A 56 10.75 -19.90 -9.46
C SER A 56 9.31 -19.74 -8.94
N ALA A 57 8.95 -20.41 -7.84
CA ALA A 57 7.64 -20.31 -7.20
C ALA A 57 7.62 -19.26 -6.06
N LYS A 58 8.78 -18.77 -5.61
CA LYS A 58 8.89 -17.81 -4.51
C LYS A 58 8.33 -16.45 -4.90
N GLU A 59 8.69 -15.92 -6.07
CA GLU A 59 8.23 -14.60 -6.52
C GLU A 59 6.71 -14.56 -6.73
N SER A 60 6.14 -15.61 -7.34
CA SER A 60 4.69 -15.73 -7.52
C SER A 60 3.94 -15.86 -6.19
N ARG A 61 4.47 -16.62 -5.22
CA ARG A 61 3.88 -16.68 -3.86
C ARG A 61 4.05 -15.37 -3.09
N VAL A 62 5.15 -14.64 -3.26
CA VAL A 62 5.34 -13.32 -2.62
C VAL A 62 4.33 -12.31 -3.16
N GLY A 63 4.10 -12.27 -4.48
CA GLY A 63 3.01 -11.47 -5.06
C GLY A 63 1.61 -11.89 -4.61
N ALA A 64 1.41 -13.20 -4.38
CA ALA A 64 0.17 -13.72 -3.78
C ALA A 64 0.00 -13.30 -2.30
N VAL A 65 1.09 -13.19 -1.55
CA VAL A 65 1.07 -12.67 -0.16
C VAL A 65 0.80 -11.16 -0.17
N PHE A 66 1.37 -10.39 -1.09
CA PHE A 66 1.09 -8.94 -1.16
C PHE A 66 -0.34 -8.62 -1.64
N SER A 67 -0.88 -9.37 -2.61
CA SER A 67 -2.30 -9.26 -2.98
C SER A 67 -3.25 -9.78 -1.89
N SER A 68 -2.84 -10.81 -1.15
CA SER A 68 -3.54 -11.27 0.05
C SER A 68 -3.54 -10.21 1.14
N VAL A 69 -2.45 -9.46 1.33
CA VAL A 69 -2.33 -8.40 2.35
C VAL A 69 -3.31 -7.27 2.07
N ALA A 70 -3.47 -6.82 0.81
CA ALA A 70 -4.45 -5.77 0.49
C ALA A 70 -5.90 -6.19 0.82
N SER A 71 -6.34 -7.40 0.41
CA SER A 71 -7.71 -7.86 0.72
C SER A 71 -7.89 -8.26 2.20
N SER A 72 -6.84 -8.76 2.85
CA SER A 72 -6.87 -9.15 4.26
C SER A 72 -6.86 -7.94 5.19
N TYR A 73 -6.18 -6.84 4.83
CA TYR A 73 -6.20 -5.59 5.61
C TYR A 73 -7.57 -4.92 5.60
N ASP A 74 -8.23 -4.86 4.44
CA ASP A 74 -9.59 -4.31 4.37
C ASP A 74 -10.59 -5.17 5.15
N THR A 75 -10.49 -6.49 5.04
CA THR A 75 -11.35 -7.43 5.79
C THR A 75 -11.08 -7.35 7.31
N MET A 76 -9.82 -7.18 7.72
CA MET A 76 -9.46 -7.00 9.13
C MET A 76 -9.94 -5.65 9.66
N ASN A 77 -9.85 -4.57 8.88
CA ASN A 77 -10.42 -3.27 9.25
C ASN A 77 -11.95 -3.33 9.35
N ASP A 78 -12.61 -4.07 8.46
CA ASP A 78 -14.04 -4.35 8.50
C ASP A 78 -14.45 -5.08 9.78
N LEU A 79 -13.70 -6.11 10.17
CA LEU A 79 -13.98 -6.94 11.33
C LEU A 79 -13.62 -6.25 12.67
N MET A 80 -12.47 -5.57 12.74
CA MET A 80 -11.96 -4.93 13.96
C MET A 80 -12.75 -3.67 14.37
N SER A 81 -13.41 -3.01 13.42
CA SER A 81 -14.26 -1.84 13.69
C SER A 81 -15.75 -2.15 13.70
N LEU A 82 -16.13 -3.43 13.56
CA LEU A 82 -17.52 -3.87 13.36
C LEU A 82 -18.24 -3.10 12.22
N GLY A 83 -17.49 -2.69 11.18
CA GLY A 83 -18.02 -1.90 10.06
C GLY A 83 -18.30 -0.42 10.35
N ILE A 84 -18.07 0.08 11.57
CA ILE A 84 -18.33 1.49 11.95
C ILE A 84 -17.50 2.46 11.11
N HIS A 85 -16.30 2.06 10.71
CA HIS A 85 -15.46 2.88 9.86
C HIS A 85 -16.12 3.22 8.50
N ARG A 86 -17.00 2.36 7.96
CA ARG A 86 -17.75 2.70 6.74
C ARG A 86 -18.70 3.86 6.97
N LEU A 87 -19.33 3.92 8.14
CA LEU A 87 -20.22 5.01 8.53
C LEU A 87 -19.45 6.31 8.76
N TRP A 88 -18.24 6.24 9.35
CA TRP A 88 -17.41 7.43 9.49
C TRP A 88 -17.02 7.98 8.12
N LYS A 89 -16.71 7.11 7.14
CA LYS A 89 -16.26 7.55 5.81
C LYS A 89 -17.40 8.23 5.07
N ASP A 90 -18.60 7.67 5.18
CA ASP A 90 -19.81 8.28 4.63
C ASP A 90 -20.13 9.62 5.31
N HIS A 91 -19.98 9.69 6.63
CA HIS A 91 -20.20 10.94 7.37
C HIS A 91 -19.16 12.00 6.99
N PHE A 92 -17.89 11.61 6.86
CA PHE A 92 -16.80 12.46 6.41
C PHE A 92 -17.10 13.03 5.02
N VAL A 93 -17.37 12.18 4.02
CA VAL A 93 -17.68 12.65 2.67
C VAL A 93 -18.93 13.55 2.65
N ARG A 94 -19.95 13.23 3.44
CA ARG A 94 -21.15 14.09 3.55
C ARG A 94 -20.85 15.45 4.16
N SER A 95 -19.94 15.53 5.14
CA SER A 95 -19.54 16.80 5.75
C SER A 95 -18.72 17.67 4.81
N LEU A 96 -17.90 17.06 3.94
CA LEU A 96 -17.20 17.74 2.84
C LEU A 96 -18.15 18.27 1.77
N ASN A 97 -19.27 17.56 1.55
CA ASN A 97 -20.29 17.88 0.55
C ASN A 97 -19.71 18.19 -0.86
N PRO A 98 -18.93 17.25 -1.44
CA PRO A 98 -18.23 17.46 -2.71
C PRO A 98 -19.20 17.65 -3.87
N GLY A 99 -18.83 18.49 -4.84
CA GLY A 99 -19.70 18.85 -5.97
C GLY A 99 -20.82 19.82 -5.62
N SER A 100 -20.86 20.35 -4.39
CA SER A 100 -21.86 21.36 -4.02
C SER A 100 -21.66 22.66 -4.79
N ARG A 101 -22.78 23.30 -5.15
CA ARG A 101 -22.79 24.54 -5.93
C ARG A 101 -22.30 25.76 -5.15
N TYR A 102 -22.43 25.72 -3.82
CA TYR A 102 -22.18 26.87 -2.95
C TYR A 102 -20.70 27.11 -2.64
N ALA A 103 -19.83 26.10 -2.73
CA ALA A 103 -18.40 26.30 -2.54
C ALA A 103 -17.65 26.61 -3.85
N ARG A 104 -18.35 26.70 -4.98
CA ARG A 104 -17.75 27.14 -6.24
C ARG A 104 -17.60 28.65 -6.21
N GLU A 105 -16.39 29.12 -6.47
CA GLU A 105 -16.11 30.53 -6.74
C GLU A 105 -17.09 31.06 -7.81
N GLN A 106 -17.71 32.22 -7.57
CA GLN A 106 -18.64 32.83 -8.52
C GLN A 106 -17.93 33.04 -9.87
N GLY A 107 -18.34 32.29 -10.89
CA GLY A 107 -17.74 32.31 -12.23
C GLY A 107 -17.13 30.99 -12.72
N LYS A 108 -16.90 29.99 -11.84
CA LYS A 108 -16.43 28.63 -12.22
C LYS A 108 -17.56 27.59 -12.36
N GLN A 109 -18.78 28.05 -12.65
CA GLN A 109 -19.99 27.21 -12.62
C GLN A 109 -20.00 26.06 -13.66
N GLU A 110 -19.08 26.07 -14.63
CA GLU A 110 -18.91 24.99 -15.61
C GLU A 110 -17.81 23.97 -15.26
N LYS A 111 -16.88 24.30 -14.36
CA LYS A 111 -15.80 23.39 -13.93
C LYS A 111 -16.11 22.84 -12.53
N GLY A 112 -16.49 21.56 -12.44
CA GLY A 112 -16.74 20.90 -11.15
C GLY A 112 -15.51 20.95 -10.24
N TRP A 113 -15.62 20.42 -9.02
CA TRP A 113 -14.52 20.49 -8.07
C TRP A 113 -13.32 19.67 -8.58
N ASN A 114 -12.12 20.20 -8.42
CA ASN A 114 -10.88 19.45 -8.56
C ASN A 114 -10.40 19.00 -7.18
N ILE A 115 -10.52 17.71 -6.90
CA ILE A 115 -10.23 17.13 -5.59
C ILE A 115 -8.95 16.30 -5.66
N LEU A 116 -8.07 16.43 -4.66
CA LEU A 116 -6.86 15.64 -4.51
C LEU A 116 -6.97 14.79 -3.22
N ASP A 117 -6.97 13.48 -3.38
CA ASP A 117 -7.03 12.50 -2.28
C ASP A 117 -5.67 11.85 -2.09
N ILE A 118 -4.94 12.29 -1.06
CA ILE A 118 -3.59 11.79 -0.72
C ILE A 118 -3.66 10.60 0.24
N ALA A 119 -2.70 9.68 0.06
CA ALA A 119 -2.64 8.40 0.78
C ALA A 119 -3.94 7.57 0.64
N GLY A 120 -4.61 7.74 -0.50
CA GLY A 120 -5.91 7.16 -0.81
C GLY A 120 -5.82 6.00 -1.80
N GLY A 121 -4.70 5.27 -1.88
CA GLY A 121 -4.39 4.39 -3.02
C GLY A 121 -5.48 3.39 -3.44
N THR A 122 -6.29 2.87 -2.51
CA THR A 122 -7.42 1.96 -2.82
C THR A 122 -8.68 2.66 -3.35
N GLY A 123 -8.74 3.98 -3.29
CA GLY A 123 -9.79 4.82 -3.86
C GLY A 123 -11.11 4.87 -3.10
N ASP A 124 -11.24 4.28 -1.90
CA ASP A 124 -12.54 4.20 -1.19
C ASP A 124 -13.16 5.58 -0.90
N ILE A 125 -12.35 6.56 -0.44
CA ILE A 125 -12.84 7.94 -0.22
C ILE A 125 -13.11 8.63 -1.56
N ALA A 126 -12.20 8.50 -2.53
CA ALA A 126 -12.38 9.07 -3.87
C ALA A 126 -13.67 8.63 -4.56
N PHE A 127 -14.00 7.34 -4.52
CA PHE A 127 -15.23 6.80 -5.11
C PHE A 127 -16.46 7.37 -4.40
N ARG A 128 -16.45 7.41 -3.06
CA ARG A 128 -17.54 7.99 -2.28
C ARG A 128 -17.73 9.48 -2.56
N MET A 129 -16.65 10.24 -2.76
CA MET A 129 -16.73 11.65 -3.12
C MET A 129 -17.39 11.85 -4.49
N LEU A 130 -17.01 11.03 -5.48
CA LEU A 130 -17.63 11.06 -6.81
C LEU A 130 -19.10 10.61 -6.77
N ASP A 131 -19.42 9.59 -5.99
CA ASP A 131 -20.79 9.11 -5.78
C ASP A 131 -21.66 10.19 -5.12
N HIS A 132 -21.15 10.87 -4.10
CA HIS A 132 -21.85 11.98 -3.45
C HIS A 132 -22.06 13.13 -4.44
N ALA A 133 -21.01 13.54 -5.17
CA ALA A 133 -21.12 14.60 -6.16
C ALA A 133 -22.16 14.27 -7.24
N THR A 134 -22.17 13.03 -7.74
CA THR A 134 -23.05 12.57 -8.82
C THR A 134 -24.49 12.38 -8.34
N ASN A 135 -24.68 11.61 -7.27
CA ASN A 135 -26.01 11.13 -6.87
C ASN A 135 -26.75 12.11 -5.94
N ILE A 136 -26.01 12.89 -5.15
CA ILE A 136 -26.60 13.84 -4.19
C ILE A 136 -26.62 15.25 -4.77
N ASN A 137 -25.48 15.72 -5.27
CA ASN A 137 -25.35 17.08 -5.78
C ASN A 137 -25.64 17.23 -7.30
N ASN A 138 -25.87 16.12 -8.00
CA ASN A 138 -26.12 16.09 -9.46
C ASN A 138 -25.02 16.82 -10.24
N ASP A 139 -23.76 16.67 -9.81
CA ASP A 139 -22.60 17.25 -10.47
C ASP A 139 -21.83 16.21 -11.30
N PRO A 140 -21.88 16.30 -12.64
CA PRO A 140 -21.14 15.41 -13.52
C PRO A 140 -19.69 15.86 -13.73
N TYR A 141 -19.29 17.03 -13.21
CA TYR A 141 -18.02 17.65 -13.56
C TYR A 141 -16.93 17.49 -12.49
N THR A 142 -17.28 17.21 -11.24
CA THR A 142 -16.29 17.00 -10.17
C THR A 142 -15.35 15.85 -10.54
N ARG A 143 -14.05 16.08 -10.33
CA ARG A 143 -12.95 15.16 -10.63
C ARG A 143 -12.15 14.91 -9.36
N VAL A 144 -11.65 13.69 -9.20
CA VAL A 144 -10.80 13.28 -8.08
C VAL A 144 -9.51 12.67 -8.63
N THR A 145 -8.38 13.19 -8.16
CA THR A 145 -7.06 12.61 -8.36
C THR A 145 -6.65 11.87 -7.09
N VAL A 146 -6.45 10.56 -7.19
CA VAL A 146 -5.93 9.72 -6.10
C VAL A 146 -4.41 9.70 -6.18
N ALA A 147 -3.75 10.15 -5.11
CA ALA A 147 -2.31 10.17 -4.98
C ALA A 147 -1.85 9.23 -3.87
N ASP A 148 -0.92 8.33 -4.18
CA ASP A 148 -0.30 7.44 -3.20
C ASP A 148 1.15 7.17 -3.59
N ILE A 149 2.02 6.91 -2.61
CA ILE A 149 3.42 6.54 -2.84
C ILE A 149 3.56 5.07 -3.22
N ASN A 150 2.58 4.23 -2.88
CA ASN A 150 2.64 2.80 -3.10
C ASN A 150 1.92 2.41 -4.42
N PRO A 151 2.67 1.95 -5.45
CA PRO A 151 2.08 1.55 -6.72
C PRO A 151 1.14 0.34 -6.60
N ASP A 152 1.35 -0.55 -5.63
CA ASP A 152 0.47 -1.70 -5.41
C ASP A 152 -0.91 -1.28 -4.90
N MET A 153 -0.95 -0.25 -4.03
CA MET A 153 -2.20 0.32 -3.54
C MET A 153 -2.97 0.99 -4.68
N LEU A 154 -2.27 1.75 -5.53
CA LEU A 154 -2.86 2.34 -6.73
C LEU A 154 -3.34 1.28 -7.72
N ALA A 155 -2.64 0.15 -7.85
CA ALA A 155 -3.07 -0.96 -8.70
C ALA A 155 -4.38 -1.57 -8.18
N GLU A 156 -4.52 -1.74 -6.87
CA GLU A 156 -5.77 -2.20 -6.25
C GLU A 156 -6.89 -1.17 -6.42
N GLY A 157 -6.62 0.13 -6.25
CA GLY A 157 -7.60 1.19 -6.53
C GLY A 157 -8.05 1.21 -7.98
N LYS A 158 -7.13 1.09 -8.93
CA LYS A 158 -7.44 0.96 -10.37
C LYS A 158 -8.30 -0.27 -10.64
N LYS A 159 -7.97 -1.41 -10.03
CA LYS A 159 -8.77 -2.63 -10.16
C LYS A 159 -10.18 -2.44 -9.63
N ARG A 160 -10.36 -1.83 -8.46
CA ARG A 160 -11.69 -1.51 -7.89
C ARG A 160 -12.46 -0.52 -8.74
N SER A 161 -11.75 0.44 -9.34
CA SER A 161 -12.39 1.45 -10.19
C SER A 161 -13.17 0.81 -11.35
N LEU A 162 -12.75 -0.36 -11.85
CA LEU A 162 -13.42 -1.11 -12.92
C LEU A 162 -14.90 -1.40 -12.62
N ASP A 163 -15.24 -1.59 -11.34
CA ASP A 163 -16.60 -1.88 -10.89
C ASP A 163 -17.42 -0.59 -10.63
N THR A 164 -16.85 0.58 -10.89
CA THR A 164 -17.49 1.90 -10.70
C THR A 164 -17.83 2.54 -12.04
N PRO A 165 -18.85 3.43 -12.10
CA PRO A 165 -19.17 4.18 -13.33
C PRO A 165 -18.10 5.21 -13.72
N TYR A 166 -17.06 5.40 -12.88
CA TYR A 166 -16.00 6.37 -13.08
C TYR A 166 -14.79 5.77 -13.81
N TYR A 167 -14.75 4.44 -14.01
CA TYR A 167 -13.72 3.81 -14.80
C TYR A 167 -13.67 4.39 -16.22
N ASN A 168 -12.46 4.64 -16.71
CA ASN A 168 -12.23 5.21 -18.04
C ASN A 168 -12.98 6.54 -18.28
N THR A 169 -13.31 7.25 -17.20
CA THR A 169 -13.82 8.61 -17.26
C THR A 169 -12.72 9.58 -16.90
N ASP A 170 -12.90 10.78 -17.38
CA ASP A 170 -12.12 11.95 -17.08
C ASP A 170 -12.18 12.37 -15.59
N ARG A 171 -13.14 11.83 -14.83
CA ARG A 171 -13.44 12.24 -13.45
C ARG A 171 -12.57 11.56 -12.40
N LEU A 172 -11.85 10.50 -12.75
CA LEU A 172 -11.03 9.74 -11.82
C LEU A 172 -9.64 9.51 -12.42
N SER A 173 -8.60 9.94 -11.70
CA SER A 173 -7.21 9.70 -12.08
C SER A 173 -6.43 9.14 -10.89
N PHE A 174 -5.38 8.38 -11.20
CA PHE A 174 -4.46 7.81 -10.22
C PHE A 174 -3.05 8.31 -10.52
N MET A 175 -2.35 8.78 -9.50
CA MET A 175 -1.01 9.34 -9.61
C MET A 175 -0.13 8.73 -8.52
N GLU A 176 1.04 8.23 -8.92
CA GLU A 176 2.08 7.88 -7.95
C GLU A 176 2.79 9.16 -7.53
N ALA A 177 2.70 9.52 -6.25
CA ALA A 177 3.29 10.75 -5.74
C ALA A 177 3.56 10.67 -4.24
N ASN A 178 4.63 11.35 -3.80
CA ASN A 178 4.87 11.60 -2.39
C ASN A 178 3.99 12.78 -1.94
N ALA A 179 3.23 12.58 -0.86
CA ALA A 179 2.36 13.61 -0.28
C ALA A 179 3.12 14.86 0.22
N GLU A 180 4.41 14.74 0.54
CA GLU A 180 5.29 15.86 0.95
C GLU A 180 5.80 16.68 -0.25
N SER A 181 5.83 16.10 -1.45
CA SER A 181 6.41 16.74 -2.63
C SER A 181 5.68 16.32 -3.91
N MET A 182 4.81 17.22 -4.39
CA MET A 182 3.98 16.99 -5.58
C MET A 182 4.23 18.02 -6.70
N PRO A 183 5.39 17.97 -7.39
CA PRO A 183 5.72 18.93 -8.45
C PRO A 183 4.82 18.82 -9.69
N SER A 184 4.14 17.68 -9.87
CA SER A 184 3.20 17.42 -10.96
C SER A 184 1.87 18.18 -10.82
N ILE A 185 1.54 18.66 -9.60
CA ILE A 185 0.30 19.38 -9.33
C ILE A 185 0.60 20.90 -9.29
N PRO A 186 -0.03 21.70 -10.17
CA PRO A 186 0.16 23.14 -10.19
C PRO A 186 -0.34 23.81 -8.91
N ASP A 187 0.28 24.93 -8.55
CA ASP A 187 -0.16 25.76 -7.42
C ASP A 187 -1.58 26.29 -7.65
N ASN A 188 -2.36 26.41 -6.57
CA ASN A 188 -3.75 26.91 -6.59
C ASN A 188 -4.67 26.22 -7.64
N SER A 189 -4.45 24.93 -7.90
CA SER A 189 -5.22 24.17 -8.87
C SER A 189 -6.27 23.24 -8.27
N VAL A 190 -6.22 22.99 -6.95
CA VAL A 190 -7.06 22.03 -6.24
C VAL A 190 -8.06 22.79 -5.35
N ASP A 191 -9.34 22.44 -5.42
CA ASP A 191 -10.39 23.06 -4.60
C ASP A 191 -10.51 22.37 -3.22
N LEU A 192 -10.27 21.06 -3.18
CA LEU A 192 -10.39 20.24 -1.97
C LEU A 192 -9.24 19.24 -1.86
N TYR A 193 -8.63 19.21 -0.68
CA TYR A 193 -7.50 18.34 -0.40
C TYR A 193 -7.89 17.40 0.76
N THR A 194 -7.91 16.09 0.51
CA THR A 194 -8.31 15.09 1.51
C THR A 194 -7.17 14.13 1.80
N GLY A 195 -7.03 13.71 3.06
CA GLY A 195 -6.06 12.69 3.45
C GLY A 195 -6.61 11.78 4.55
N CYS A 196 -6.24 10.50 4.52
CA CYS A 196 -6.67 9.52 5.53
C CYS A 196 -5.67 9.42 6.71
N VAL A 197 -4.57 10.15 6.65
CA VAL A 197 -3.48 10.12 7.63
C VAL A 197 -3.14 11.56 8.01
N TRP A 198 -2.98 11.81 9.31
CA TRP A 198 -2.60 13.13 9.82
C TRP A 198 -1.08 13.29 9.81
N ASP A 199 -0.59 14.27 9.06
CA ASP A 199 0.79 14.75 9.10
C ASP A 199 0.78 16.30 9.09
N SER A 200 1.61 16.91 9.94
CA SER A 200 1.77 18.36 10.01
C SER A 200 2.30 18.97 8.71
N GLU A 201 3.09 18.22 7.94
CA GLU A 201 3.69 18.69 6.68
C GLU A 201 2.64 18.78 5.55
N PHE A 202 1.50 18.11 5.69
CA PHE A 202 0.45 18.13 4.66
C PHE A 202 -0.31 19.47 4.59
N HIS A 203 -0.28 20.29 5.64
CA HIS A 203 -0.90 21.63 5.58
C HIS A 203 -0.18 22.56 4.61
N GLU A 204 1.15 22.57 4.61
CA GLU A 204 1.94 23.44 3.72
C GLU A 204 1.69 23.06 2.25
N GLN A 205 1.61 21.76 1.98
CA GLN A 205 1.35 21.25 0.65
C GLN A 205 -0.11 21.50 0.20
N ALA A 206 -1.09 21.42 1.12
CA ALA A 206 -2.48 21.78 0.83
C ALA A 206 -2.63 23.27 0.49
N ASP A 207 -1.99 24.14 1.27
CA ASP A 207 -1.98 25.59 1.03
C ASP A 207 -1.32 25.93 -0.31
N ARG A 208 -0.21 25.25 -0.68
CA ARG A 208 0.45 25.45 -1.98
C ARG A 208 -0.48 25.15 -3.15
N VAL A 209 -1.21 24.03 -3.10
CA VAL A 209 -2.14 23.64 -4.19
C VAL A 209 -3.48 24.37 -4.13
N GLY A 210 -3.69 25.21 -3.10
CA GLY A 210 -4.88 26.05 -2.90
C GLY A 210 -6.10 25.32 -2.34
N GLY A 211 -5.92 24.07 -1.88
CA GLY A 211 -7.01 23.23 -1.39
C GLY A 211 -7.15 23.34 0.12
N LYS A 212 -8.39 23.26 0.63
CA LYS A 212 -8.61 23.11 2.07
C LYS A 212 -8.34 21.67 2.48
N LEU A 213 -7.41 21.45 3.42
CA LEU A 213 -7.10 20.11 3.96
C LEU A 213 -8.22 19.61 4.87
N PHE A 214 -8.68 18.39 4.62
CA PHE A 214 -9.54 17.63 5.51
C PHE A 214 -8.97 16.23 5.74
N VAL A 215 -8.97 15.80 7.00
CA VAL A 215 -8.44 14.51 7.42
C VAL A 215 -9.58 13.63 7.91
N CYS A 216 -9.65 12.38 7.40
CA CYS A 216 -10.64 11.36 7.78
C CYS A 216 -10.40 10.81 9.19
#